data_AF-A0A1H2GEJ2-F1
#
_entry.id   AF-A0A1H2GEJ2-F1
#
_cell.length_a   1.000
_cell.length_b   1.000
_cell.length_c   1.000
_cell.angle_alpha   90.00
_cell.angle_beta   90.00
_cell.angle_gamma   90.00
#
_symmetry.space_group_name_H-M   'P 1'
#
loop_
_entity.id
_entity.type
_entity.pdbx_description
1 polymer ?
#
loop_
_entity_poly.entity_id
_entity_poly.type
_entity_poly.pdbx_seq_one_letter_code
_entity_poly.pdbx_strand_id
1 'polypeptide(L)'
;MVVLAIMTVLFVLVAPVITSLSGNVTAASVAIQGAFEQARTYAVANNTYTWVGIFEEDGTKPSSRNSAQPGAGRIVICVVASKDGTSIYSKANAENQEAQTLPSASLIQIGKLIKLENVHVVDASAQAVGKRAARIIQQGDLIGLASGVSLFSFGYPLSGSTLYTFGGSAGAGANGIVQFNPQGEAISNVGSLANPSVNLEIAVRAAHGTHADNAANLIALDVSGLTGQTTLYRP
;
A
#
# COMPACT_ATOMS: atom_id res chain seq x y z
N MET A 1 -35.98 7.13 -8.18
CA MET A 1 -34.73 7.40 -7.42
C MET A 1 -34.37 6.32 -6.39
N VAL A 2 -35.19 5.28 -6.19
CA VAL A 2 -34.83 4.18 -5.27
C VAL A 2 -33.86 3.17 -5.92
N VAL A 3 -33.95 2.96 -7.24
CA VAL A 3 -33.12 1.97 -7.95
C VAL A 3 -31.65 2.42 -8.10
N LEU A 4 -31.36 3.70 -8.35
CA LEU A 4 -29.99 4.24 -8.38
C LEU A 4 -29.34 4.25 -6.98
N ALA A 5 -30.10 4.57 -5.95
CA ALA A 5 -29.63 4.54 -4.56
C ALA A 5 -29.31 3.12 -4.07
N ILE A 6 -30.00 2.11 -4.57
CA ILE A 6 -29.72 0.70 -4.24
C ILE A 6 -28.55 0.16 -5.08
N MET A 7 -28.39 0.59 -6.34
CA MET A 7 -27.26 0.19 -7.19
C MET A 7 -25.91 0.71 -6.68
N THR A 8 -25.85 1.91 -6.10
CA THR A 8 -24.62 2.41 -5.42
C THR A 8 -24.32 1.68 -4.12
N VAL A 9 -25.34 1.21 -3.41
CA VAL A 9 -25.16 0.48 -2.14
C VAL A 9 -24.75 -0.98 -2.37
N LEU A 10 -25.20 -1.62 -3.45
CA LEU A 10 -24.88 -3.02 -3.74
C LEU A 10 -23.52 -3.23 -4.42
N PHE A 11 -22.96 -2.22 -5.11
CA PHE A 11 -21.60 -2.31 -5.69
C PHE A 11 -20.46 -2.06 -4.70
N VAL A 12 -20.76 -1.54 -3.50
CA VAL A 12 -19.76 -1.31 -2.44
C VAL A 12 -19.46 -2.59 -1.63
N LEU A 13 -20.26 -3.65 -1.79
CA LEU A 13 -20.20 -4.86 -0.96
C LEU A 13 -19.86 -6.14 -1.74
N VAL A 14 -18.85 -6.12 -2.61
CA VAL A 14 -18.23 -7.36 -3.15
C VAL A 14 -16.72 -7.18 -3.30
N ALA A 15 -16.02 -7.00 -2.18
CA ALA A 15 -14.63 -7.45 -2.10
C ALA A 15 -14.61 -8.61 -1.09
N PRO A 16 -14.00 -9.77 -1.41
CA PRO A 16 -13.84 -10.81 -0.42
C PRO A 16 -13.05 -10.25 0.77
N VAL A 17 -13.67 -10.27 1.95
CA VAL A 17 -13.03 -9.93 3.21
C VAL A 17 -12.06 -11.06 3.54
N ILE A 18 -10.80 -10.86 3.15
CA ILE A 18 -9.70 -11.76 3.48
C ILE A 18 -9.10 -11.28 4.80
N THR A 19 -9.60 -11.81 5.93
CA THR A 19 -9.17 -11.38 7.28
C THR A 19 -7.92 -12.06 7.80
N SER A 20 -7.48 -13.15 7.17
CA SER A 20 -6.19 -13.80 7.45
C SER A 20 -5.87 -14.83 6.38
N LEU A 21 -4.67 -14.74 5.80
CA LEU A 21 -4.11 -15.78 4.94
C LEU A 21 -2.77 -16.19 5.55
N SER A 22 -2.62 -17.46 5.88
CA SER A 22 -1.37 -18.02 6.37
C SER A 22 -0.58 -18.61 5.20
N GLY A 23 0.64 -18.11 4.98
CA GLY A 23 1.70 -18.79 4.21
C GLY A 23 1.47 -18.95 2.70
N ASN A 24 0.35 -18.48 2.16
CA ASN A 24 0.08 -18.52 0.72
C ASN A 24 0.37 -17.17 0.08
N VAL A 25 1.56 -17.04 -0.51
CA VAL A 25 2.01 -15.84 -1.25
C VAL A 25 1.01 -15.43 -2.32
N THR A 26 0.36 -16.39 -3.01
CA THR A 26 -0.68 -16.11 -4.02
C THR A 26 -1.84 -15.38 -3.40
N ALA A 27 -2.37 -15.90 -2.31
CA ALA A 27 -3.52 -15.32 -1.67
C ALA A 27 -3.18 -13.95 -1.07
N ALA A 28 -1.99 -13.80 -0.47
CA ALA A 28 -1.51 -12.52 0.03
C ALA A 28 -1.40 -11.48 -1.10
N SER A 29 -0.88 -11.88 -2.25
CA SER A 29 -0.78 -11.01 -3.43
C SER A 29 -2.16 -10.59 -3.97
N VAL A 30 -3.12 -11.52 -4.00
CA VAL A 30 -4.52 -11.22 -4.34
C VAL A 30 -5.17 -10.27 -3.33
N ALA A 31 -4.85 -10.40 -2.04
CA ALA A 31 -5.34 -9.49 -1.01
C ALA A 31 -4.75 -8.07 -1.16
N ILE A 32 -3.45 -7.96 -1.48
CA ILE A 32 -2.81 -6.66 -1.79
C ILE A 32 -3.46 -6.06 -3.04
N GLN A 33 -3.62 -6.84 -4.11
CA GLN A 33 -4.31 -6.40 -5.32
C GLN A 33 -5.72 -5.88 -5.01
N GLY A 34 -6.50 -6.64 -4.23
CA GLY A 34 -7.86 -6.26 -3.84
C GLY A 34 -7.90 -4.96 -3.02
N ALA A 35 -6.92 -4.71 -2.15
CA ALA A 35 -6.82 -3.46 -1.39
C ALA A 35 -6.59 -2.25 -2.32
N PHE A 36 -5.73 -2.40 -3.33
CA PHE A 36 -5.47 -1.36 -4.33
C PHE A 36 -6.70 -1.11 -5.21
N GLU A 37 -7.35 -2.16 -5.68
CA GLU A 37 -8.58 -2.05 -6.47
C GLU A 37 -9.72 -1.40 -5.68
N GLN A 38 -9.86 -1.74 -4.40
CA GLN A 38 -10.82 -1.11 -3.50
C GLN A 38 -10.53 0.38 -3.33
N ALA A 39 -9.28 0.75 -3.08
CA ALA A 39 -8.87 2.14 -2.90
C ALA A 39 -9.12 2.97 -4.17
N ARG A 40 -8.75 2.44 -5.33
CA ARG A 40 -8.97 3.08 -6.64
C ARG A 40 -10.46 3.24 -6.93
N THR A 41 -11.24 2.17 -6.76
CA THR A 41 -12.68 2.19 -7.00
C THR A 41 -13.36 3.20 -6.09
N TYR A 42 -12.96 3.28 -4.82
CA TYR A 42 -13.49 4.26 -3.88
C TYR A 42 -13.12 5.70 -4.29
N ALA A 43 -11.88 5.95 -4.70
CA ALA A 43 -11.42 7.27 -5.16
C ALA A 43 -12.27 7.77 -6.35
N VAL A 44 -12.44 6.93 -7.37
CA VAL A 44 -13.22 7.25 -8.58
C VAL A 44 -14.70 7.40 -8.27
N ALA A 45 -15.29 6.48 -7.49
CA ALA A 45 -16.72 6.49 -7.20
C ALA A 45 -17.15 7.68 -6.32
N ASN A 46 -16.26 8.16 -5.43
CA ASN A 46 -16.57 9.23 -4.49
C ASN A 46 -15.89 10.56 -4.84
N ASN A 47 -15.25 10.66 -6.01
CA ASN A 47 -14.51 11.83 -6.45
C ASN A 47 -13.57 12.38 -5.35
N THR A 48 -12.78 11.49 -4.73
CA THR A 48 -11.91 11.79 -3.59
C THR A 48 -10.53 11.16 -3.78
N TYR A 49 -9.60 11.51 -2.89
CA TYR A 49 -8.28 10.89 -2.81
C TYR A 49 -8.30 9.72 -1.82
N THR A 50 -7.63 8.64 -2.18
CA THR A 50 -7.41 7.50 -1.28
C THR A 50 -5.94 7.18 -1.17
N TRP A 51 -5.55 6.58 -0.05
CA TRP A 51 -4.20 6.15 0.24
C TRP A 51 -4.20 4.71 0.75
N VAL A 52 -3.35 3.88 0.16
CA VAL A 52 -3.05 2.53 0.61
C VAL A 52 -1.71 2.56 1.31
N GLY A 53 -1.75 2.41 2.63
CA GLY A 53 -0.56 2.24 3.45
C GLY A 53 -0.18 0.77 3.55
N ILE A 54 1.10 0.47 3.36
CA ILE A 54 1.70 -0.84 3.55
C ILE A 54 2.78 -0.72 4.63
N PHE A 55 2.71 -1.58 5.63
CA PHE A 55 3.66 -1.64 6.73
C PHE A 55 4.06 -3.09 6.99
N GLU A 56 5.36 -3.35 7.07
CA GLU A 56 5.87 -4.65 7.45
C GLU A 56 6.15 -4.72 8.96
N GLU A 57 5.43 -5.63 9.62
CA GLU A 57 5.52 -5.90 11.04
C GLU A 57 6.33 -7.17 11.30
N ASP A 58 7.12 -7.15 12.39
CA ASP A 58 7.80 -8.33 12.92
C ASP A 58 6.77 -9.43 13.26
N GLY A 59 6.75 -10.48 12.44
CA GLY A 59 5.78 -11.59 12.58
C GLY A 59 5.92 -12.36 13.90
N THR A 60 7.05 -12.26 14.59
CA THR A 60 7.29 -12.93 15.88
C THR A 60 6.83 -12.12 17.08
N LYS A 61 6.56 -10.83 16.89
CA LYS A 61 6.13 -9.92 17.96
C LYS A 61 4.65 -9.54 17.76
N PRO A 62 3.79 -9.78 18.76
CA PRO A 62 2.44 -9.23 18.70
C PRO A 62 2.52 -7.69 18.79
N SER A 63 1.68 -7.00 18.01
CA SER A 63 1.54 -5.54 18.12
C SER A 63 1.13 -5.20 19.55
N SER A 64 1.90 -4.35 20.22
CA SER A 64 1.55 -3.85 21.55
C SER A 64 0.65 -2.63 21.43
N ARG A 65 -0.15 -2.29 22.46
CA ARG A 65 -1.20 -1.26 22.43
C ARG A 65 -0.80 0.09 21.81
N ASN A 66 0.48 0.45 21.78
CA ASN A 66 0.97 1.74 21.30
C ASN A 66 2.13 1.66 20.29
N SER A 67 2.52 0.48 19.82
CA SER A 67 3.58 0.35 18.82
C SER A 67 3.58 -1.03 18.17
N ALA A 68 3.41 -1.03 16.85
CA ALA A 68 3.84 -2.12 15.99
C ALA A 68 5.35 -2.01 15.74
N GLN A 69 6.05 -3.13 15.80
CA GLN A 69 7.49 -3.18 15.59
C GLN A 69 7.76 -3.44 14.10
N PRO A 70 8.46 -2.53 13.39
CA PRO A 70 8.88 -2.80 12.02
C PRO A 70 9.73 -4.07 11.95
N GLY A 71 9.48 -4.90 10.96
CA GLY A 71 10.23 -6.14 10.74
C GLY A 71 9.56 -7.02 9.69
N ALA A 72 10.17 -8.16 9.40
CA ALA A 72 9.66 -9.09 8.40
C ALA A 72 8.65 -10.09 8.98
N GLY A 73 7.83 -10.66 8.11
CA GLY A 73 6.98 -11.81 8.44
C GLY A 73 5.48 -11.55 8.47
N ARG A 74 5.07 -10.29 8.57
CA ARG A 74 3.67 -9.89 8.48
C ARG A 74 3.54 -8.58 7.72
N ILE A 75 2.68 -8.57 6.70
CA ILE A 75 2.33 -7.34 5.98
C ILE A 75 0.99 -6.84 6.52
N VAL A 76 0.95 -5.57 6.90
CA VAL A 76 -0.24 -4.86 7.35
C VAL A 76 -0.62 -3.83 6.29
N ILE A 77 -1.89 -3.83 5.88
CA ILE A 77 -2.42 -2.92 4.87
C ILE A 77 -3.59 -2.13 5.46
N CYS A 78 -3.56 -0.83 5.26
CA CYS A 78 -4.64 0.07 5.62
C CYS A 78 -5.02 0.95 4.43
N VAL A 79 -6.31 1.03 4.14
CA VAL A 79 -6.84 1.94 3.13
C VAL A 79 -7.58 3.07 3.83
N VAL A 80 -7.26 4.31 3.46
CA VAL A 80 -7.91 5.52 3.98
C VAL A 80 -8.30 6.44 2.83
N ALA A 81 -9.32 7.27 3.04
CA ALA A 81 -9.78 8.26 2.07
C ALA A 81 -9.88 9.65 2.70
N SER A 82 -9.75 10.67 1.86
CA SER A 82 -9.97 12.06 2.27
C SER A 82 -11.45 12.30 2.54
N LYS A 83 -11.77 12.94 3.67
CA LYS A 83 -13.14 13.32 4.04
C LYS A 83 -13.69 14.45 3.18
N ASP A 84 -12.83 15.37 2.77
CA ASP A 84 -13.21 16.61 2.09
C ASP A 84 -12.79 16.64 0.61
N GLY A 85 -12.20 15.55 0.12
CA GLY A 85 -11.75 15.44 -1.27
C GLY A 85 -10.50 16.26 -1.57
N THR A 86 -9.87 16.86 -0.55
CA THR A 86 -8.63 17.61 -0.75
C THR A 86 -7.48 16.66 -1.08
N SER A 87 -6.73 17.05 -2.11
CA SER A 87 -5.41 16.47 -2.35
C SER A 87 -4.48 17.01 -1.28
N ILE A 88 -4.12 16.17 -0.31
CA ILE A 88 -3.04 16.49 0.63
C ILE A 88 -1.67 16.39 -0.08
N TYR A 89 -1.65 15.83 -1.30
CA TYR A 89 -0.55 15.97 -2.25
C TYR A 89 -0.63 17.35 -2.94
N SER A 90 0.36 18.19 -2.69
CA SER A 90 0.64 19.36 -3.55
C SER A 90 1.93 19.08 -4.32
N LYS A 91 1.96 19.37 -5.63
CA LYS A 91 3.19 19.26 -6.44
C LYS A 91 4.34 20.08 -5.85
N ALA A 92 4.01 21.23 -5.25
CA ALA A 92 4.99 22.09 -4.58
C ALA A 92 5.70 21.37 -3.41
N ASN A 93 4.98 20.59 -2.61
CA ASN A 93 5.55 19.86 -1.47
C ASN A 93 6.43 18.69 -1.95
N ALA A 94 6.03 18.06 -3.06
CA ALA A 94 6.75 16.94 -3.65
C ALA A 94 8.05 17.40 -4.36
N GLU A 95 8.03 18.57 -5.02
CA GLU A 95 9.22 19.22 -5.60
C GLU A 95 10.21 19.68 -4.51
N ASN A 96 9.71 20.16 -3.37
CA ASN A 96 10.52 20.61 -2.24
C ASN A 96 10.97 19.47 -1.30
N GLN A 97 10.60 18.22 -1.60
CA GLN A 97 10.94 17.03 -0.80
C GLN A 97 10.50 17.12 0.67
N GLU A 98 9.39 17.81 0.94
CA GLU A 98 8.91 17.99 2.31
C GLU A 98 8.11 16.76 2.76
N ALA A 99 8.52 16.18 3.89
CA ALA A 99 7.74 15.12 4.53
C ALA A 99 6.41 15.69 5.05
N GLN A 100 5.30 14.98 4.79
CA GLN A 100 3.95 15.40 5.15
C GLN A 100 3.22 14.27 5.87
N THR A 101 2.56 14.61 6.97
CA THR A 101 1.68 13.69 7.69
C THR A 101 0.24 14.01 7.36
N LEU A 102 -0.48 13.04 6.79
CA LEU A 102 -1.91 13.16 6.55
C LEU A 102 -2.63 13.25 7.91
N PRO A 103 -3.37 14.34 8.19
CA PRO A 103 -4.04 14.49 9.47
C PRO A 103 -5.13 13.44 9.65
N SER A 104 -5.07 12.62 10.70
CA SER A 104 -6.06 11.55 10.92
C SER A 104 -7.50 12.06 11.03
N ALA A 105 -7.68 13.32 11.46
CA ALA A 105 -8.99 13.98 11.50
C ALA A 105 -9.61 14.19 10.11
N SER A 106 -8.80 14.31 9.06
CA SER A 106 -9.22 14.48 7.67
C SER A 106 -9.40 13.16 6.92
N LEU A 107 -9.15 12.03 7.59
CA LEU A 107 -9.20 10.70 6.99
C LEU A 107 -10.39 9.89 7.49
N ILE A 108 -10.93 9.06 6.61
CA ILE A 108 -11.81 7.93 6.95
C ILE A 108 -11.14 6.63 6.55
N GLN A 109 -11.35 5.58 7.34
CA GLN A 109 -10.89 4.25 6.99
C GLN A 109 -11.82 3.63 5.96
N ILE A 110 -11.24 3.03 4.93
CA ILE A 110 -11.94 2.22 3.94
C ILE A 110 -11.66 0.75 4.24
N GLY A 111 -12.72 -0.02 4.47
CA GLY A 111 -12.59 -1.42 4.84
C GLY A 111 -11.98 -1.64 6.23
N LYS A 112 -11.51 -2.86 6.47
CA LYS A 112 -10.82 -3.25 7.71
C LYS A 112 -9.32 -3.26 7.47
N LEU A 113 -8.55 -3.13 8.55
CA LEU A 113 -7.11 -3.38 8.52
C LEU A 113 -6.86 -4.83 8.07
N ILE A 114 -6.03 -5.04 7.05
CA ILE A 114 -5.69 -6.36 6.53
C ILE A 114 -4.34 -6.76 7.11
N LYS A 115 -4.25 -7.98 7.64
CA LYS A 115 -3.00 -8.58 8.10
C LYS A 115 -2.73 -9.86 7.31
N LEU A 116 -1.57 -9.90 6.68
CA LEU A 116 -1.10 -11.03 5.90
C LEU A 116 0.07 -11.64 6.64
N GLU A 117 -0.07 -12.89 7.09
CA GLU A 117 0.93 -13.56 7.90
C GLU A 117 1.86 -14.39 7.02
N ASN A 118 3.11 -14.59 7.48
CA ASN A 118 4.12 -15.42 6.82
C ASN A 118 4.45 -14.93 5.40
N VAL A 119 4.52 -13.61 5.23
CA VAL A 119 4.90 -12.94 3.98
C VAL A 119 5.89 -11.82 4.24
N HIS A 120 6.75 -11.57 3.27
CA HIS A 120 7.77 -10.53 3.30
C HIS A 120 7.72 -9.67 2.03
N VAL A 121 7.89 -8.36 2.18
CA VAL A 121 8.03 -7.45 1.03
C VAL A 121 9.45 -7.54 0.51
N VAL A 122 9.60 -7.80 -0.78
CA VAL A 122 10.91 -7.91 -1.40
C VAL A 122 11.52 -6.53 -1.61
N ASP A 123 12.70 -6.31 -1.04
CA ASP A 123 13.54 -5.18 -1.44
C ASP A 123 14.05 -5.43 -2.87
N ALA A 124 13.43 -4.75 -3.83
CA ALA A 124 13.72 -4.91 -5.25
C ALA A 124 15.04 -4.24 -5.67
N SER A 125 15.77 -3.55 -4.76
CA SER A 125 17.15 -3.14 -5.04
C SER A 125 18.14 -4.31 -5.04
N ALA A 126 17.77 -5.45 -4.41
CA ALA A 126 18.67 -6.59 -4.21
C ALA A 126 18.29 -7.86 -5.00
N GLN A 127 17.13 -7.93 -5.63
CA GLN A 127 16.67 -9.14 -6.32
C GLN A 127 15.84 -8.79 -7.55
N ALA A 128 16.07 -9.57 -8.61
CA ALA A 128 15.44 -9.52 -9.93
C ALA A 128 13.92 -9.73 -9.91
N VAL A 129 13.18 -8.85 -9.24
CA VAL A 129 11.73 -8.75 -9.41
C VAL A 129 11.50 -8.14 -10.78
N GLY A 130 11.11 -8.97 -11.74
CA GLY A 130 10.74 -8.50 -13.06
C GLY A 130 11.92 -8.11 -13.97
N LYS A 131 12.76 -9.09 -14.36
CA LYS A 131 13.39 -9.03 -15.70
C LYS A 131 12.31 -9.15 -16.80
N ARG A 132 11.36 -8.21 -16.84
CA ARG A 132 10.77 -7.81 -18.11
C ARG A 132 11.93 -7.22 -18.88
N ALA A 133 12.31 -7.84 -20.01
CA ALA A 133 13.50 -7.51 -20.78
C ALA A 133 13.56 -6.06 -21.35
N ALA A 134 12.73 -5.13 -20.88
CA ALA A 134 12.62 -3.76 -21.39
C ALA A 134 12.31 -2.68 -20.34
N ARG A 135 12.18 -2.98 -19.03
CA ARG A 135 11.79 -1.97 -18.02
C ARG A 135 12.93 -1.66 -17.05
N ILE A 136 13.34 -0.40 -17.00
CA ILE A 136 14.20 0.13 -15.93
C ILE A 136 13.26 0.53 -14.78
N ILE A 137 13.34 -0.18 -13.66
CA ILE A 137 12.63 0.16 -12.43
C ILE A 137 13.48 1.18 -11.67
N GLN A 138 12.94 2.37 -11.39
CA GLN A 138 13.59 3.37 -10.56
C GLN A 138 13.22 3.16 -9.09
N GLN A 139 14.05 3.65 -8.15
CA GLN A 139 13.77 3.53 -6.71
C GLN A 139 12.41 4.11 -6.30
N GLY A 140 11.91 5.13 -7.01
CA GLY A 140 10.59 5.72 -6.79
C GLY A 140 9.40 4.90 -7.29
N ASP A 141 9.64 3.91 -8.16
CA ASP A 141 8.63 3.00 -8.69
C ASP A 141 8.34 1.82 -7.74
N LEU A 142 9.17 1.65 -6.70
CA LEU A 142 9.12 0.51 -5.80
C LEU A 142 8.40 0.87 -4.50
N ILE A 143 7.39 0.08 -4.16
CA ILE A 143 6.62 0.24 -2.94
C ILE A 143 7.22 -0.67 -1.86
N GLY A 144 7.46 -0.12 -0.66
CA GLY A 144 7.92 -0.91 0.48
C GLY A 144 9.43 -1.17 0.50
N LEU A 145 10.24 -0.21 0.04
CA LEU A 145 11.69 -0.24 0.21
C LEU A 145 12.06 -0.03 1.69
N ALA A 146 12.91 -0.90 2.25
CA ALA A 146 13.40 -0.75 3.63
C ALA A 146 14.28 0.50 3.83
N SER A 147 14.90 1.01 2.77
CA SER A 147 15.67 2.26 2.77
C SER A 147 14.94 3.46 2.14
N GLY A 148 13.69 3.28 1.71
CA GLY A 148 12.92 4.31 1.03
C GLY A 148 12.18 5.20 2.02
N VAL A 149 12.40 6.52 1.97
CA VAL A 149 11.56 7.47 2.69
C VAL A 149 10.32 7.71 1.83
N SER A 150 9.14 7.30 2.34
CA SER A 150 7.88 7.80 1.80
C SER A 150 7.70 9.23 2.29
N LEU A 151 7.57 10.20 1.37
CA LEU A 151 7.36 11.60 1.75
C LEU A 151 6.04 11.81 2.52
N PHE A 152 5.09 10.87 2.39
CA PHE A 152 3.83 10.95 3.11
C PHE A 152 3.77 9.91 4.21
N SER A 153 3.06 10.23 5.29
CA SER A 153 2.72 9.28 6.35
C SER A 153 1.32 9.46 6.90
N PHE A 154 0.73 8.42 7.49
CA PHE A 154 -0.46 8.54 8.33
C PHE A 154 -0.46 7.50 9.45
N GLY A 155 -1.08 7.87 10.58
CA GLY A 155 -1.23 6.98 11.74
C GLY A 155 -2.52 6.18 11.69
N TYR A 156 -2.48 4.94 12.19
CA TYR A 156 -3.67 4.11 12.43
C TYR A 156 -3.60 3.46 13.82
N PRO A 157 -4.70 3.34 14.58
CA PRO A 157 -6.06 3.81 14.28
C PRO A 157 -6.13 5.32 14.06
N LEU A 158 -7.13 5.78 13.30
CA LEU A 158 -7.32 7.21 12.97
C LEU A 158 -7.73 8.06 14.19
N SER A 159 -8.06 7.42 15.31
CA SER A 159 -8.41 8.05 16.58
C SER A 159 -7.79 7.29 17.74
N GLY A 160 -7.36 8.01 18.78
CA GLY A 160 -6.68 7.42 19.94
C GLY A 160 -5.18 7.25 19.71
N SER A 161 -4.55 6.32 20.43
CA SER A 161 -3.12 6.04 20.30
C SER A 161 -2.83 5.39 18.95
N THR A 162 -1.88 5.96 18.20
CA THR A 162 -1.41 5.39 16.94
C THR A 162 -0.64 4.09 17.20
N LEU A 163 -1.02 3.02 16.50
CA LEU A 163 -0.40 1.70 16.55
C LEU A 163 0.55 1.48 15.37
N TYR A 164 0.10 1.85 14.17
CA TYR A 164 0.84 1.75 12.91
C TYR A 164 1.06 3.14 12.34
N THR A 165 2.27 3.39 11.85
CA THR A 165 2.56 4.58 11.03
C THR A 165 2.90 4.09 9.63
N PHE A 166 1.99 4.30 8.70
CA PHE A 166 2.20 3.99 7.29
C PHE A 166 2.96 5.14 6.64
N GLY A 167 3.86 4.84 5.72
CA GLY A 167 4.77 5.79 5.10
C GLY A 167 5.78 6.44 6.06
N GLY A 168 6.37 7.57 5.67
CA GLY A 168 7.48 8.21 6.38
C GLY A 168 8.82 7.47 6.21
N SER A 169 9.79 7.81 7.07
CA SER A 169 11.03 7.03 7.21
C SER A 169 10.72 5.74 7.97
N ALA A 170 10.84 4.59 7.31
CA ALA A 170 10.76 3.31 7.99
C ALA A 170 12.03 3.06 8.82
N GLY A 171 11.88 2.35 9.95
CA GLY A 171 12.99 1.58 10.51
C GLY A 171 13.29 0.35 9.64
N ALA A 172 13.83 -0.73 10.22
CA ALA A 172 14.28 -1.93 9.50
C ALA A 172 13.19 -2.80 8.79
N GLY A 173 12.04 -2.25 8.38
CA GLY A 173 10.95 -2.96 7.69
C GLY A 173 10.39 -2.17 6.51
N ALA A 174 9.75 -2.84 5.55
CA ALA A 174 9.14 -2.19 4.40
C ALA A 174 7.99 -1.26 4.80
N ASN A 175 8.00 -0.02 4.31
CA ASN A 175 6.92 0.94 4.53
C ASN A 175 6.66 1.74 3.25
N GLY A 176 5.40 2.04 2.96
CA GLY A 176 5.06 2.78 1.76
C GLY A 176 3.61 3.22 1.71
N ILE A 177 3.35 4.25 0.90
CA ILE A 177 2.01 4.72 0.61
C ILE A 177 1.85 4.84 -0.90
N VAL A 178 0.72 4.35 -1.40
CA VAL A 178 0.24 4.61 -2.76
C VAL A 178 -1.03 5.44 -2.69
N GLN A 179 -1.05 6.56 -3.38
CA GLN A 179 -2.22 7.43 -3.53
C GLN A 179 -2.97 7.07 -4.81
N PHE A 180 -4.30 7.08 -4.74
CA PHE A 180 -5.15 7.18 -5.92
C PHE A 180 -5.89 8.51 -5.94
N ASN A 181 -5.94 9.16 -7.10
CA ASN A 181 -6.71 10.39 -7.29
C ASN A 181 -8.15 10.08 -7.77
N PRO A 182 -9.03 11.09 -7.83
CA PRO A 182 -10.41 10.92 -8.32
C PRO A 182 -10.53 10.38 -9.75
N GLN A 183 -9.47 10.47 -10.56
CA GLN A 183 -9.40 9.95 -11.93
C GLN A 183 -8.91 8.49 -11.98
N GLY A 184 -8.47 7.95 -10.84
CA GLY A 184 -7.95 6.59 -10.72
C GLY A 184 -6.45 6.45 -11.02
N GLU A 185 -5.73 7.55 -11.23
CA GLU A 185 -4.27 7.54 -11.37
C GLU A 185 -3.62 7.16 -10.04
N ALA A 186 -2.55 6.37 -10.10
CA ALA A 186 -1.80 5.90 -8.95
C ALA A 186 -0.44 6.60 -8.85
N ILE A 187 -0.08 7.02 -7.63
CA ILE A 187 1.19 7.71 -7.36
C ILE A 187 1.79 7.14 -6.08
N SER A 188 3.03 6.63 -6.14
CA SER A 188 3.86 6.42 -4.94
C SER A 188 4.86 7.57 -4.83
N ASN A 189 5.16 7.97 -3.60
CA ASN A 189 6.13 9.05 -3.33
C ASN A 189 7.28 8.48 -2.52
N VAL A 190 8.00 7.52 -3.11
CA VAL A 190 9.23 6.97 -2.54
C VAL A 190 10.40 7.78 -3.11
N GLY A 191 11.06 8.59 -2.27
CA GLY A 191 12.21 9.41 -2.68
C GLY A 191 11.90 10.70 -3.46
N SER A 192 12.97 11.36 -3.95
CA SER A 192 13.02 12.73 -4.50
C SER A 192 12.34 12.95 -5.86
N LEU A 193 11.69 11.93 -6.41
CA LEU A 193 11.13 11.97 -7.77
C LEU A 193 9.61 11.97 -7.68
N ALA A 194 9.04 13.16 -7.48
CA ALA A 194 7.62 13.47 -7.54
C ALA A 194 7.00 13.34 -8.94
N ASN A 195 7.55 12.47 -9.80
CA ASN A 195 7.01 12.23 -11.12
C ASN A 195 5.99 11.09 -11.05
N PRO A 196 4.86 11.18 -11.78
CA PRO A 196 3.98 10.03 -11.94
C PRO A 196 4.77 8.91 -12.62
N SER A 197 5.19 7.93 -11.83
CA SER A 197 5.80 6.71 -12.31
C SER A 197 4.84 6.03 -13.27
N VAL A 198 5.34 5.59 -14.43
CA VAL A 198 4.50 4.92 -15.43
C VAL A 198 3.81 3.71 -14.82
N ASN A 199 4.54 2.96 -13.98
CA ASN A 199 4.04 1.86 -13.16
C ASN A 199 4.71 1.88 -11.78
N LEU A 200 3.98 1.43 -10.76
CA LEU A 200 4.45 1.12 -9.41
C LEU A 200 4.53 -0.38 -9.25
N GLU A 201 5.44 -0.86 -8.41
CA GLU A 201 5.63 -2.29 -8.17
C GLU A 201 5.79 -2.59 -6.69
N ILE A 202 5.08 -3.62 -6.22
CA ILE A 202 5.36 -4.28 -4.95
C ILE A 202 5.53 -5.77 -5.22
N ALA A 203 6.58 -6.36 -4.65
CA ALA A 203 6.75 -7.80 -4.69
C ALA A 203 6.74 -8.39 -3.29
N VAL A 204 6.19 -9.60 -3.22
CA VAL A 204 6.08 -10.35 -1.99
C VAL A 204 6.58 -11.77 -2.18
N ARG A 205 7.08 -12.33 -1.09
CA ARG A 205 7.52 -13.72 -0.99
C ARG A 205 7.06 -14.33 0.33
N ALA A 206 7.20 -15.64 0.45
CA ALA A 206 6.90 -16.34 1.70
C ALA A 206 7.91 -15.94 2.79
N ALA A 207 7.48 -15.99 4.04
CA ALA A 207 8.33 -15.82 5.20
C ALA A 207 7.95 -16.79 6.32
N HIS A 208 8.91 -17.13 7.16
CA HIS A 208 8.71 -17.93 8.37
C HIS A 208 9.24 -17.16 9.57
N GLY A 209 8.33 -16.70 10.44
CA GLY A 209 8.70 -15.73 11.47
C GLY A 209 9.25 -14.46 10.80
N THR A 210 10.43 -14.01 11.22
CA THR A 210 11.14 -12.86 10.62
C THR A 210 12.04 -13.22 9.44
N HIS A 211 12.05 -14.47 8.99
CA HIS A 211 12.94 -14.92 7.92
C HIS A 211 12.18 -15.01 6.61
N ALA A 212 12.59 -14.20 5.63
CA ALA A 212 12.12 -14.33 4.26
C ALA A 212 12.64 -15.63 3.64
N ASP A 213 11.77 -16.34 2.92
CA ASP A 213 12.20 -17.47 2.10
C ASP A 213 13.05 -16.96 0.93
N ASN A 214 14.27 -17.46 0.80
CA ASN A 214 15.17 -17.05 -0.29
C ASN A 214 14.89 -17.82 -1.60
N ALA A 215 13.90 -18.71 -1.63
CA ALA A 215 13.44 -19.35 -2.85
C ALA A 215 12.83 -18.36 -3.86
N ALA A 216 12.91 -18.68 -5.15
CA ALA A 216 12.39 -17.87 -6.26
C ALA A 216 10.84 -17.75 -6.32
N ASN A 217 10.10 -18.23 -5.31
CA ASN A 217 8.65 -18.18 -5.27
C ASN A 217 8.17 -16.79 -4.82
N LEU A 218 8.32 -15.82 -5.71
CA LEU A 218 7.88 -14.46 -5.52
C LEU A 218 6.72 -14.13 -6.46
N ILE A 219 5.88 -13.21 -6.03
CA ILE A 219 4.79 -12.66 -6.85
C ILE A 219 4.94 -11.15 -6.78
N ALA A 220 4.87 -10.52 -7.94
CA ALA A 220 4.91 -9.08 -8.07
C ALA A 220 3.54 -8.56 -8.50
N LEU A 221 3.19 -7.40 -7.98
CA LEU A 221 2.02 -6.62 -8.32
C LEU A 221 2.52 -5.34 -9.00
N ASP A 222 2.20 -5.21 -10.28
CA ASP A 222 2.32 -3.96 -11.02
C ASP A 222 1.05 -3.13 -10.81
N VAL A 223 1.21 -1.82 -10.68
CA VAL A 223 0.12 -0.83 -10.63
C VAL A 223 0.42 0.24 -11.67
N SER A 224 -0.41 0.38 -12.69
CA SER A 224 -0.26 1.45 -13.68
C SER A 224 -0.46 2.81 -13.03
N GLY A 225 0.49 3.73 -13.19
CA GLY A 225 0.38 5.08 -12.63
C GLY A 225 -0.73 5.90 -13.30
N LEU A 226 -0.99 5.68 -14.58
CA LEU A 226 -2.01 6.44 -15.34
C LEU A 226 -3.43 5.92 -15.11
N THR A 227 -3.60 4.62 -14.89
CA THR A 227 -4.95 4.01 -14.82
C THR A 227 -5.29 3.45 -13.46
N GLY A 228 -4.29 3.33 -12.59
CA GLY A 228 -4.36 2.59 -11.33
C GLY A 228 -4.60 1.09 -11.51
N GLN A 229 -4.54 0.58 -12.74
CA GLN A 229 -4.79 -0.83 -13.03
C GLN A 229 -3.71 -1.69 -12.40
N THR A 230 -4.14 -2.70 -11.66
CA THR A 230 -3.32 -3.69 -10.99
C THR A 230 -3.12 -4.93 -11.87
N THR A 231 -1.93 -5.53 -11.83
CA THR A 231 -1.66 -6.81 -12.52
C THR A 231 -0.67 -7.63 -11.72
N LEU A 232 -1.06 -8.87 -11.40
CA LEU A 232 -0.16 -9.83 -10.75
C LEU A 232 0.65 -10.59 -11.79
N TYR A 233 1.92 -10.83 -11.48
CA TYR A 233 2.77 -11.70 -12.26
C TYR A 233 3.76 -12.48 -11.40
N ARG A 234 4.19 -13.63 -11.92
CA ARG A 234 5.26 -14.47 -11.39
C ARG A 234 6.47 -14.30 -12.30
N PRO A 235 7.55 -13.66 -11.85
CA PRO A 235 8.77 -13.51 -12.65
C PRO A 235 9.58 -14.80 -12.77
#